data_AF-A0A9D0ZLZ0-F1
#
_entry.id   AF-A0A9D0ZLZ0-F1
#
_cell.length_a   1.000
_cell.length_b   1.000
_cell.length_c   1.000
_cell.angle_alpha   90.00
_cell.angle_beta   90.00
_cell.angle_gamma   90.00
#
_symmetry.space_group_name_H-M   'P 1'
#
loop_
_entity.id
_entity.type
_entity.pdbx_description
1 polymer ?
#
loop_
_entity_poly.entity_id
_entity_poly.type
_entity_poly.pdbx_seq_one_letter_code
_entity_poly.pdbx_strand_id
1 'polypeptide(L)'
;MEPQKRVKQMLNARVILPCAAAFIALVLIVLICIFASNANRMQNEYALARDSIGEDLYTSLYMFARSYDGVTLAGADVEGSILPSMRNYYLAATTLDDAIVNAYGQRYQLLDANMRASVTAAFEAFDDAFAQGRSTSDAVSSMSACVQNIEQLLSTRYDANTRLMPA
;
A
#
# COMPACT_ATOMS: atom_id res chain seq x y z
N MET A 1 -8.69 29.17 -79.07
CA MET A 1 -7.76 28.82 -77.99
C MET A 1 -7.62 30.04 -77.09
N GLU A 2 -8.48 30.16 -76.08
CA GLU A 2 -8.35 31.19 -75.06
C GLU A 2 -7.55 30.63 -73.88
N PRO A 3 -6.54 31.37 -73.37
CA PRO A 3 -5.71 30.89 -72.29
C PRO A 3 -6.49 30.93 -70.97
N GLN A 4 -6.65 29.73 -70.42
CA GLN A 4 -6.98 29.38 -69.05
C GLN A 4 -6.81 30.53 -68.05
N LYS A 5 -7.94 31.06 -67.55
CA LYS A 5 -8.01 31.99 -66.43
C LYS A 5 -7.44 31.28 -65.20
N ARG A 6 -6.13 31.43 -64.96
CA ARG A 6 -5.49 30.94 -63.74
C ARG A 6 -6.10 31.69 -62.56
N VAL A 7 -7.03 31.03 -61.87
CA VAL A 7 -7.47 31.42 -60.54
C VAL A 7 -6.24 31.31 -59.64
N LYS A 8 -5.43 32.36 -59.57
CA LYS A 8 -4.48 32.54 -58.48
C LYS A 8 -5.33 32.78 -57.25
N GLN A 9 -5.68 31.69 -56.57
CA GLN A 9 -6.22 31.74 -55.23
C GLN A 9 -5.11 32.31 -54.34
N MET A 10 -5.05 33.64 -54.25
CA MET A 10 -4.16 34.34 -53.32
C MET A 10 -4.71 34.08 -51.93
N LEU A 11 -4.34 32.94 -51.38
CA LEU A 11 -4.59 32.60 -49.99
C LEU A 11 -3.79 33.61 -49.17
N ASN A 12 -4.49 34.64 -48.65
CA ASN A 12 -3.86 35.77 -47.98
C ASN A 12 -3.09 35.27 -46.75
N ALA A 13 -1.76 35.39 -46.78
CA ALA A 13 -0.88 35.01 -45.68
C ALA A 13 -1.30 35.62 -44.32
N ARG A 14 -1.91 36.81 -44.35
CA ARG A 14 -2.49 37.48 -43.17
C ARG A 14 -3.68 36.74 -42.52
N VAL A 15 -4.37 35.86 -43.25
CA VAL A 15 -5.50 35.05 -42.74
C VAL A 15 -5.04 33.64 -42.38
N ILE A 16 -4.07 33.09 -43.11
CA ILE A 16 -3.51 31.76 -42.83
C ILE A 16 -2.73 31.75 -41.52
N LEU A 17 -1.97 32.80 -41.22
CA LEU A 17 -1.13 32.88 -40.04
C LEU A 17 -1.91 32.84 -38.70
N PRO A 18 -3.01 33.61 -38.51
CA PRO A 18 -3.84 33.49 -37.31
C PRO A 18 -4.63 32.18 -37.27
N CYS A 19 -5.11 31.66 -38.42
CA CYS A 19 -5.81 30.37 -38.46
C CYS A 19 -4.89 29.19 -38.11
N ALA A 20 -3.65 29.18 -38.60
CA ALA A 20 -2.66 28.17 -38.25
C ALA A 20 -2.27 28.26 -36.77
N ALA A 21 -2.07 29.47 -36.23
CA ALA A 21 -1.80 29.67 -34.81
C ALA A 21 -2.95 29.20 -33.91
N ALA A 22 -4.21 29.51 -34.29
CA ALA A 22 -5.39 29.05 -33.58
C ALA A 22 -5.52 27.51 -33.61
N PHE A 23 -5.23 26.88 -34.75
CA PHE A 23 -5.23 25.43 -34.88
C PHE A 23 -4.16 24.77 -34.00
N ILE A 24 -2.94 25.31 -33.99
CA ILE A 24 -1.84 24.83 -33.14
C ILE A 24 -2.20 24.98 -31.65
N ALA A 25 -2.77 26.12 -31.26
CA ALA A 25 -3.20 26.35 -29.88
C ALA A 25 -4.28 25.35 -29.45
N LEU A 26 -5.25 25.05 -30.32
CA LEU A 26 -6.31 24.09 -30.06
C LEU A 26 -5.75 22.67 -29.88
N VAL A 27 -4.81 22.26 -30.75
CA VAL A 27 -4.11 20.97 -30.61
C VAL A 27 -3.33 20.88 -29.29
N LEU A 28 -2.63 21.94 -28.89
CA LEU A 28 -1.91 21.98 -27.60
C LEU A 28 -2.86 21.87 -26.41
N ILE A 29 -4.00 22.56 -26.43
CA ILE A 29 -5.02 22.47 -25.38
C ILE A 29 -5.54 21.04 -25.26
N VAL A 30 -5.87 20.39 -26.38
CA VAL A 30 -6.35 19.00 -26.38
C VAL A 30 -5.29 18.04 -25.83
N LEU A 31 -4.02 18.20 -26.23
CA LEU A 31 -2.93 17.41 -25.69
C LEU A 31 -2.78 17.60 -24.18
N ILE A 32 -2.80 18.84 -23.69
CA ILE A 32 -2.75 19.13 -22.24
C ILE A 32 -3.93 18.47 -21.51
N CYS A 33 -5.14 18.52 -22.07
CA CYS A 33 -6.30 17.85 -21.48
C CYS A 33 -6.14 16.33 -21.42
N ILE A 34 -5.60 15.70 -22.48
CA ILE A 34 -5.33 14.26 -22.50
C ILE A 34 -4.28 13.90 -21.44
N PHE A 35 -3.16 14.61 -21.39
CA PHE A 35 -2.11 14.38 -20.40
C PHE A 35 -2.60 14.60 -18.97
N ALA A 36 -3.36 15.66 -18.70
CA ALA A 36 -3.95 15.91 -17.40
C ALA A 36 -4.97 14.82 -17.02
N SER A 37 -5.81 14.37 -17.95
CA SER A 37 -6.77 13.29 -17.69
C SER A 37 -6.08 11.96 -17.39
N ASN A 38 -5.01 11.64 -18.12
CA ASN A 38 -4.23 10.42 -17.90
C ASN A 38 -3.45 10.49 -16.59
N ALA A 39 -2.85 11.64 -16.26
CA ALA A 39 -2.16 11.84 -14.99
C ALA A 39 -3.13 11.70 -13.81
N ASN A 40 -4.32 12.30 -13.89
CA ASN A 40 -5.34 12.18 -12.85
C ASN A 40 -5.85 10.73 -12.72
N ARG A 41 -6.07 10.03 -13.84
CA ARG A 41 -6.51 8.62 -13.82
C ARG A 41 -5.45 7.72 -13.20
N MET A 42 -4.19 7.89 -13.58
CA MET A 42 -3.07 7.17 -12.98
C MET A 42 -2.99 7.45 -11.49
N GLN A 43 -3.02 8.70 -11.05
CA GLN A 43 -2.97 9.06 -9.63
C GLN A 43 -4.13 8.43 -8.84
N ASN A 44 -5.33 8.40 -9.39
CA ASN A 44 -6.48 7.74 -8.77
C ASN A 44 -6.30 6.22 -8.69
N GLU A 45 -5.86 5.57 -9.77
CA GLU A 45 -5.59 4.13 -9.78
C GLU A 45 -4.48 3.76 -8.79
N TYR A 46 -3.41 4.57 -8.71
CA TYR A 46 -2.35 4.40 -7.71
C TYR A 46 -2.85 4.59 -6.28
N ALA A 47 -3.73 5.57 -6.03
CA ALA A 47 -4.32 5.79 -4.72
C ALA A 47 -5.22 4.61 -4.29
N LEU A 48 -6.04 4.09 -5.22
CA LEU A 48 -6.90 2.93 -4.98
C LEU A 48 -6.09 1.66 -4.70
N ALA A 49 -5.02 1.42 -5.48
CA ALA A 49 -4.13 0.29 -5.26
C ALA A 49 -3.42 0.38 -3.90
N ARG A 50 -2.98 1.58 -3.52
CA ARG A 50 -2.37 1.82 -2.20
C ARG A 50 -3.36 1.54 -1.07
N ASP A 51 -4.59 2.04 -1.19
CA ASP A 51 -5.61 1.87 -0.17
C ASP A 51 -6.01 0.38 -0.04
N SER A 52 -6.14 -0.35 -1.15
CA SER A 52 -6.43 -1.80 -1.14
C SER A 52 -5.32 -2.61 -0.47
N ILE A 53 -4.05 -2.38 -0.81
CA ILE A 53 -2.93 -3.10 -0.19
C ILE A 53 -2.80 -2.70 1.30
N GLY A 54 -3.09 -1.44 1.64
CA GLY A 54 -3.15 -0.98 3.02
C GLY A 54 -4.23 -1.68 3.83
N GLU A 55 -5.42 -1.89 3.26
CA GLU A 55 -6.51 -2.63 3.90
C GLU A 55 -6.15 -4.11 4.12
N ASP A 56 -5.49 -4.75 3.16
CA ASP A 56 -4.99 -6.13 3.32
C ASP A 56 -3.92 -6.23 4.42
N LEU A 57 -3.04 -5.22 4.51
CA LEU A 57 -2.04 -5.12 5.57
C LEU A 57 -2.71 -4.95 6.95
N TYR A 58 -3.68 -4.03 7.05
CA TYR A 58 -4.49 -3.84 8.25
C TYR A 58 -5.15 -5.15 8.68
N THR A 59 -5.80 -5.83 7.73
CA THR A 59 -6.52 -7.09 7.99
C THR A 59 -5.58 -8.19 8.48
N SER A 60 -4.41 -8.33 7.85
CA SER A 60 -3.41 -9.33 8.25
C SER A 60 -2.90 -9.07 9.66
N LEU A 61 -2.58 -7.83 10.01
CA LEU A 61 -2.13 -7.45 11.35
C LEU A 61 -3.23 -7.55 12.40
N TYR A 62 -4.47 -7.22 12.04
CA TYR A 62 -5.63 -7.40 12.90
C TYR A 62 -5.88 -8.89 13.20
N MET A 63 -5.79 -9.76 12.19
CA MET A 63 -5.94 -11.20 12.37
C MET A 63 -4.76 -11.82 13.13
N PHE A 64 -3.56 -11.27 12.99
CA PHE A 64 -2.42 -11.60 13.85
C PHE A 64 -2.73 -11.30 15.33
N ALA A 65 -3.16 -10.08 15.65
CA ALA A 65 -3.51 -9.70 17.02
C ALA A 65 -4.67 -10.56 17.57
N ARG A 66 -5.71 -10.74 16.76
CA ARG A 66 -6.89 -11.54 17.14
C ARG A 66 -6.59 -13.03 17.34
N SER A 67 -5.67 -13.60 16.57
CA SER A 67 -5.27 -15.00 16.78
C SER A 67 -4.50 -15.18 18.08
N TYR A 68 -3.77 -14.16 18.54
CA TYR A 68 -3.10 -14.17 19.83
C TYR A 68 -4.06 -14.20 21.03
N ASP A 69 -5.24 -13.58 20.95
CA ASP A 69 -6.26 -13.69 22.01
C ASP A 69 -6.59 -15.18 22.33
N GLY A 70 -6.46 -16.04 21.31
CA GLY A 70 -6.55 -17.50 21.40
C GLY A 70 -5.59 -18.15 22.41
N VAL A 71 -4.42 -17.57 22.63
CA VAL A 71 -3.33 -18.14 23.45
C VAL A 71 -3.71 -18.20 24.94
N THR A 72 -4.61 -17.32 25.38
CA THR A 72 -5.03 -17.24 26.79
C THR A 72 -6.18 -18.18 27.15
N LEU A 73 -6.80 -18.84 26.15
CA LEU A 73 -7.90 -19.77 26.36
C LEU A 73 -7.39 -21.12 26.90
N ALA A 74 -7.96 -21.57 28.01
CA ALA A 74 -7.61 -22.85 28.62
C ALA A 74 -7.89 -24.01 27.66
N GLY A 75 -6.87 -24.83 27.38
CA GLY A 75 -6.97 -25.98 26.47
C GLY A 75 -6.80 -25.63 24.99
N ALA A 76 -6.42 -24.40 24.65
CA ALA A 76 -6.13 -24.02 23.28
C ALA A 76 -4.83 -24.67 22.77
N ASP A 77 -4.85 -25.13 21.52
CA ASP A 77 -3.67 -25.67 20.85
C ASP A 77 -2.77 -24.53 20.34
N VAL A 78 -1.93 -24.04 21.25
CA VAL A 78 -1.04 -22.90 21.00
C VAL A 78 0.05 -23.28 19.99
N GLU A 79 0.68 -24.44 20.16
CA GLU A 79 1.79 -24.92 19.33
C GLU A 79 1.32 -25.37 17.94
N GLY A 80 0.22 -26.14 17.87
CA GLY A 80 -0.25 -26.76 16.63
C GLY A 80 -1.19 -25.90 15.79
N SER A 81 -1.85 -24.90 16.38
CA SER A 81 -2.87 -24.11 15.67
C SER A 81 -2.64 -22.60 15.74
N ILE A 82 -2.50 -22.04 16.95
CA ILE A 82 -2.48 -20.58 17.11
C ILE A 82 -1.19 -19.96 16.59
N LEU A 83 -0.02 -20.43 17.03
CA LEU A 83 1.26 -19.88 16.59
C LEU A 83 1.49 -20.05 15.08
N PRO A 84 1.20 -21.21 14.46
CA PRO A 84 1.26 -21.34 13.00
C PRO A 84 0.34 -20.33 12.29
N SER A 85 -0.88 -20.13 12.78
CA SER A 85 -1.82 -19.15 12.19
C SER A 85 -1.31 -17.72 12.33
N MET A 86 -0.80 -17.36 13.52
CA MET A 86 -0.16 -16.06 13.76
C MET A 86 1.02 -15.83 12.81
N ARG A 87 1.90 -16.82 12.64
CA ARG A 87 3.05 -16.74 11.71
C ARG A 87 2.60 -16.48 10.28
N ASN A 88 1.52 -17.13 9.83
CA ASN A 88 0.99 -16.91 8.49
C ASN A 88 0.48 -15.47 8.29
N TYR A 89 -0.30 -14.96 9.26
CA TYR A 89 -0.78 -13.58 9.21
C TYR A 89 0.36 -12.57 9.29
N TYR A 90 1.37 -12.84 10.12
CA TYR A 90 2.54 -11.98 10.24
C TYR A 90 3.42 -11.98 8.97
N LEU A 91 3.58 -13.13 8.33
CA LEU A 91 4.29 -13.23 7.05
C LEU A 91 3.54 -12.44 5.95
N ALA A 92 2.22 -12.59 5.87
CA ALA A 92 1.40 -11.79 4.96
C ALA A 92 1.57 -10.29 5.23
N ALA A 93 1.52 -9.86 6.50
CA ALA A 93 1.71 -8.47 6.86
C ALA A 93 3.10 -7.93 6.49
N THR A 94 4.19 -8.66 6.77
CA THR A 94 5.55 -8.20 6.45
C THR A 94 5.79 -8.10 4.95
N THR A 95 5.28 -9.07 4.18
CA THR A 95 5.35 -9.02 2.71
C THR A 95 4.55 -7.88 2.10
N LEU A 96 3.37 -7.57 2.64
CA LEU A 96 2.57 -6.42 2.22
C LEU A 96 3.24 -5.09 2.61
N ASP A 97 3.80 -4.98 3.82
CA ASP A 97 4.54 -3.79 4.27
C ASP A 97 5.77 -3.54 3.37
N ASP A 98 6.52 -4.59 3.01
CA ASP A 98 7.64 -4.48 2.06
C ASP A 98 7.17 -4.05 0.67
N ALA A 99 6.05 -4.59 0.18
CA ALA A 99 5.46 -4.18 -1.10
C ALA A 99 5.06 -2.69 -1.08
N ILE A 100 4.44 -2.23 0.01
CA ILE A 100 4.06 -0.83 0.20
C ILE A 100 5.30 0.07 0.24
N VAL A 101 6.33 -0.30 1.00
CA VAL A 101 7.57 0.48 1.10
C VAL A 101 8.27 0.55 -0.25
N ASN A 102 8.34 -0.55 -1.00
CA ASN A 102 8.95 -0.59 -2.32
C ASN A 102 8.17 0.25 -3.36
N ALA A 103 6.84 0.27 -3.29
CA ALA A 103 6.01 0.97 -4.26
C ALA A 103 5.80 2.47 -3.92
N TYR A 104 5.65 2.81 -2.64
CA TYR A 104 5.20 4.14 -2.18
C TYR A 104 6.22 4.85 -1.27
N GLY A 105 7.27 4.15 -0.85
CA GLY A 105 8.39 4.68 -0.07
C GLY A 105 8.30 4.45 1.43
N GLN A 106 9.42 4.66 2.13
CA GLN A 106 9.59 4.39 3.57
C GLN A 106 8.61 5.13 4.49
N ARG A 107 8.04 6.26 4.07
CA ARG A 107 7.02 6.98 4.87
C ARG A 107 5.78 6.14 5.16
N TYR A 108 5.52 5.12 4.34
CA TYR A 108 4.41 4.19 4.55
C TYR A 108 4.82 2.93 5.29
N GLN A 109 6.08 2.82 5.74
CA GLN A 109 6.51 1.69 6.55
C GLN A 109 5.73 1.68 7.86
N LEU A 110 5.14 0.53 8.16
CA LEU A 110 4.40 0.29 9.39
C LEU A 110 5.21 -0.58 10.34
N LEU A 111 5.86 -1.64 9.83
CA LEU A 111 6.67 -2.55 10.62
C LEU A 111 8.15 -2.22 10.43
N ASP A 112 8.71 -1.45 11.36
CA ASP A 112 10.14 -1.14 11.36
C ASP A 112 10.98 -2.39 11.71
N ALA A 113 12.30 -2.27 11.53
CA ALA A 113 13.22 -3.38 11.77
C ALA A 113 13.20 -3.87 13.23
N ASN A 114 12.99 -2.96 14.19
CA ASN A 114 12.97 -3.30 15.62
C ASN A 114 11.71 -4.09 15.96
N MET A 115 10.56 -3.69 15.41
CA MET A 115 9.30 -4.37 15.59
C MET A 115 9.35 -5.75 14.97
N ARG A 116 9.90 -5.84 13.75
CA ARG A 116 10.05 -7.14 13.08
C ARG A 116 10.94 -8.09 13.87
N ALA A 117 12.07 -7.59 14.39
CA ALA A 117 12.96 -8.38 15.24
C ALA A 117 12.28 -8.81 16.55
N SER A 118 11.49 -7.93 17.17
CA SER A 118 10.78 -8.23 18.42
C SER A 118 9.74 -9.34 18.25
N VAL A 119 8.96 -9.30 17.16
CA VAL A 119 7.97 -10.36 16.86
C VAL A 119 8.67 -11.69 16.56
N THR A 120 9.75 -11.67 15.77
CA THR A 120 10.54 -12.88 15.48
C THR A 120 11.13 -13.48 16.76
N ALA A 121 11.72 -12.65 17.63
CA ALA A 121 12.27 -13.11 18.91
C ALA A 121 11.18 -13.70 19.83
N ALA A 122 9.97 -13.13 19.83
CA ALA A 122 8.85 -13.66 20.61
C ALA A 122 8.42 -15.04 20.09
N PHE A 123 8.41 -15.24 18.78
CA PHE A 123 8.15 -16.54 18.17
C PHE A 123 9.24 -17.58 18.49
N GLU A 124 10.51 -17.19 18.42
CA GLU A 124 11.64 -18.07 18.79
C GLU A 124 11.57 -18.47 20.27
N ALA A 125 11.20 -17.55 21.16
CA ALA A 125 11.02 -17.85 22.57
C ALA A 125 9.91 -18.89 22.84
N PHE A 126 8.85 -18.92 22.01
CA PHE A 126 7.86 -19.98 22.07
C PHE A 126 8.45 -21.32 21.64
N ASP A 127 9.10 -21.36 20.47
CA ASP A 127 9.70 -22.59 19.93
C ASP A 127 10.71 -23.19 20.93
N ASP A 128 11.55 -22.35 21.54
CA ASP A 128 12.52 -22.76 22.56
C ASP A 128 11.84 -23.30 23.83
N ALA A 129 10.75 -22.65 24.29
CA ALA A 129 10.01 -23.11 25.44
C ALA A 129 9.35 -24.48 25.20
N PHE A 130 8.75 -24.69 24.02
CA PHE A 130 8.16 -25.97 23.65
C PHE A 130 9.22 -27.06 23.50
N ALA A 131 10.32 -26.78 22.79
CA ALA A 131 11.41 -27.74 22.59
C ALA A 131 12.04 -28.20 23.91
N GLN A 132 12.09 -27.33 24.92
CA GLN A 132 12.67 -27.61 26.23
C GLN A 132 11.63 -28.10 27.26
N GLY A 133 10.35 -28.19 26.90
CA GLY A 133 9.26 -28.52 27.82
C GLY A 133 9.11 -27.53 28.99
N ARG A 134 9.46 -26.26 28.77
CA ARG A 134 9.40 -25.18 29.77
C ARG A 134 8.09 -24.42 29.70
N SER A 135 7.83 -23.61 30.74
CA SER A 135 6.73 -22.64 30.73
C SER A 135 6.90 -21.65 29.58
N THR A 136 5.79 -21.32 28.89
CA THR A 136 5.73 -20.31 27.83
C THR A 136 5.45 -18.90 28.36
N SER A 137 5.41 -18.69 29.68
CA SER A 137 5.05 -17.41 30.31
C SER A 137 5.80 -16.20 29.76
N ASP A 138 7.11 -16.33 29.54
CA ASP A 138 7.97 -15.24 29.11
C ASP A 138 7.75 -14.92 27.62
N ALA A 139 7.54 -15.97 26.81
CA ALA A 139 7.18 -15.85 25.40
C ALA A 139 5.80 -15.21 25.23
N VAL A 140 4.82 -15.61 26.05
CA VAL A 140 3.49 -15.00 26.11
C VAL A 140 3.62 -13.51 26.46
N SER A 141 4.38 -13.15 27.49
CA SER A 141 4.58 -11.74 27.87
C SER A 141 5.23 -10.93 26.73
N SER A 142 6.24 -11.47 26.08
CA SER A 142 6.94 -10.80 24.97
C SER A 142 6.03 -10.61 23.76
N MET A 143 5.25 -11.64 23.41
CA MET A 143 4.30 -11.57 22.32
C MET A 143 3.14 -10.62 22.63
N SER A 144 2.66 -10.57 23.88
CA SER A 144 1.63 -9.61 24.30
C SER A 144 2.07 -8.17 24.06
N ALA A 145 3.31 -7.83 24.42
CA ALA A 145 3.87 -6.50 24.17
C ALA A 145 3.93 -6.21 22.65
N CYS A 146 4.29 -7.20 21.84
CA CYS A 146 4.29 -7.05 20.38
C CYS A 146 2.88 -6.81 19.82
N VAL A 147 1.88 -7.55 20.29
CA VAL A 147 0.49 -7.37 19.88
C VAL A 147 -0.03 -5.99 20.26
N GLN A 148 0.22 -5.54 21.49
CA GLN A 148 -0.16 -4.19 21.93
C GLN A 148 0.47 -3.09 21.05
N ASN A 149 1.75 -3.24 20.69
CA ASN A 149 2.42 -2.31 19.78
C ASN A 149 1.79 -2.33 18.38
N ILE A 150 1.40 -3.50 17.86
CA ILE A 150 0.70 -3.61 16.57
C ILE A 150 -0.67 -2.93 16.65
N GLU A 151 -1.46 -3.17 17.70
CA GLU A 151 -2.76 -2.51 17.89
C GLU A 151 -2.62 -0.99 17.98
N GLN A 152 -1.58 -0.51 18.65
CA GLN A 152 -1.26 0.91 18.69
C GLN A 152 -0.90 1.45 17.30
N LEU A 153 -0.11 0.72 16.51
CA LEU A 153 0.19 1.10 15.13
C LEU A 153 -1.08 1.14 14.27
N LEU A 154 -1.96 0.14 14.40
CA LEU A 154 -3.24 0.10 13.67
C LEU A 154 -4.12 1.30 14.03
N SER A 155 -4.19 1.69 15.30
CA SER A 155 -5.00 2.84 15.72
C SER A 155 -4.41 4.22 15.35
N THR A 156 -3.10 4.31 15.14
CA THR A 156 -2.41 5.60 14.89
C THR A 156 -2.02 5.84 13.44
N ARG A 157 -1.77 4.77 12.68
CA ARG A 157 -1.33 4.84 11.28
C ARG A 157 -2.43 4.54 10.28
N TYR A 158 -3.64 4.22 10.73
CA TYR A 158 -4.81 4.08 9.87
C TYR A 158 -5.89 5.10 10.20
N ASP A 159 -6.57 5.57 9.16
CA ASP A 159 -7.76 6.41 9.31
C ASP A 159 -9.04 5.57 9.55
N ALA A 160 -10.18 6.24 9.71
CA ALA A 160 -11.47 5.60 9.92
C ALA A 160 -11.95 4.71 8.74
N ASN A 161 -11.33 4.84 7.57
CA ASN A 161 -11.61 4.04 6.38
C ASN A 161 -10.52 2.99 6.12
N THR A 162 -9.75 2.62 7.15
CA THR A 162 -8.64 1.66 7.06
C THR A 162 -7.61 2.02 6.00
N ARG A 163 -7.39 3.32 5.74
CA ARG A 163 -6.34 3.79 4.84
C ARG A 163 -5.06 4.05 5.61
N LEU A 164 -3.96 3.54 5.08
CA LEU A 164 -2.63 3.73 5.64
C LEU A 164 -2.18 5.19 5.49
N MET A 165 -1.88 5.82 6.61
CA MET A 165 -1.36 7.18 6.70
C MET A 165 0.17 7.19 6.64
N PRO A 166 0.77 8.16 5.92
CA PRO A 166 2.21 8.37 5.97
C PRO A 166 2.63 8.79 7.38
N ALA A 167 3.80 8.32 7.83
CA ALA A 167 4.48 8.77 9.04
C ALA A 167 4.96 10.22 8.94
#